data_AF-A0A432MHZ5-F1
#
_entry.id   AF-A0A432MHZ5-F1
#
_cell.length_a   1.000
_cell.length_b   1.000
_cell.length_c   1.000
_cell.angle_alpha   90.00
_cell.angle_beta   90.00
_cell.angle_gamma   90.00
#
_symmetry.space_group_name_H-M   'P 1'
#
loop_
_entity.id
_entity.type
_entity.pdbx_description
1 polymer ?
#
loop_
_entity_poly.entity_id
_entity_poly.type
_entity_poly.pdbx_seq_one_letter_code
_entity_poly.pdbx_strand_id
1 'polypeptide(L)'
;MRPDKYKRRQQAPRADDRLRLQIAQEAARRLLPKLAPESGSFPLREASEAEFYAAKRKAAAVLGRRVRPGDLPSDHEVRQAVVSLARDRQESDRAGASRPEIAPEPEPDSPPLRLSELLDRFELYRLRLEPLAEVKQRARSHPEGDALYHSLQVFELARAERPFDEEFLLAALLHDVGKAIDPTDHIAAGLEALDGSISERTRWLIAHHREARAAIDAAPAGRARRVPGLDANPQDLEDLLLLGRIDREGRVPGTPVPSVGEALGYLRGLEDEAYLDGLGP
;
A
#
# COMPACT_ATOMS: atom_id res chain seq x y z
N MET A 1 -1.59 -58.92 15.65
CA MET A 1 -1.70 -57.54 16.17
C MET A 1 -1.45 -56.59 15.02
N ARG A 2 -2.48 -55.87 14.56
CA ARG A 2 -2.35 -54.85 13.49
C ARG A 2 -1.84 -53.55 14.13
N PRO A 3 -0.76 -52.92 13.65
CA PRO A 3 -0.32 -51.64 14.20
C PRO A 3 -1.29 -50.53 13.78
N ASP A 4 -1.70 -49.79 14.79
CA ASP A 4 -2.68 -48.72 14.79
C ASP A 4 -2.24 -47.54 13.89
N LYS A 5 -3.11 -47.14 12.95
CA LYS A 5 -2.84 -46.13 11.91
C LYS A 5 -3.13 -44.69 12.35
N TYR A 6 -3.43 -44.44 13.62
CA TYR A 6 -3.80 -43.11 14.11
C TYR A 6 -2.80 -42.55 15.12
N LYS A 7 -1.53 -42.44 14.75
CA LYS A 7 -0.66 -41.42 15.36
C LYS A 7 -0.63 -40.20 14.45
N ARG A 8 -1.57 -39.27 14.66
CA ARG A 8 -1.45 -37.88 14.19
C ARG A 8 -0.09 -37.38 14.70
N ARG A 9 0.89 -37.27 13.80
CA ARG A 9 2.14 -36.56 14.08
C ARG A 9 1.73 -35.12 14.39
N GLN A 10 1.81 -34.72 15.66
CA GLN A 10 1.86 -33.32 16.03
C GLN A 10 3.13 -32.76 15.39
N GLN A 11 2.98 -32.17 14.19
CA GLN A 11 4.05 -31.41 13.56
C GLN A 11 4.21 -30.13 14.37
N ALA A 12 5.45 -29.79 14.71
CA ALA A 12 5.77 -28.48 15.29
C ALA A 12 5.22 -27.37 14.36
N PRO A 13 4.67 -26.26 14.91
CA PRO A 13 4.07 -25.22 14.11
C PRO A 13 5.12 -24.67 13.14
N ARG A 14 4.85 -24.80 11.84
CA ARG A 14 5.69 -24.21 10.80
C ARG A 14 5.54 -22.68 10.88
N ALA A 15 6.54 -21.94 10.42
CA ALA A 15 6.59 -20.48 10.49
C ALA A 15 5.32 -19.78 9.93
N ASP A 16 4.56 -20.46 9.07
CA ASP A 16 3.28 -20.01 8.50
C ASP A 16 2.15 -19.87 9.54
N ASP A 17 2.10 -20.71 10.60
CA ASP A 17 1.01 -20.68 11.59
C ASP A 17 1.07 -19.43 12.47
N ARG A 18 2.28 -18.96 12.79
CA ARG A 18 2.48 -17.71 13.55
C ARG A 18 2.09 -16.48 12.74
N LEU A 19 2.44 -16.46 11.46
CA LEU A 19 2.07 -15.37 10.56
C LEU A 19 0.55 -15.34 10.35
N ARG A 20 -0.08 -16.49 10.11
CA ARG A 20 -1.54 -16.63 10.01
C ARG A 20 -2.25 -16.10 11.25
N LEU A 21 -1.73 -16.41 12.44
CA LEU A 21 -2.25 -15.91 13.71
C LEU A 21 -2.10 -14.38 13.84
N GLN A 22 -0.94 -13.82 13.45
CA GLN A 22 -0.71 -12.37 13.45
C GLN A 22 -1.67 -11.64 12.50
N ILE A 23 -1.87 -12.19 11.28
CA ILE A 23 -2.84 -11.65 10.32
C ILE A 23 -4.25 -11.70 10.91
N ALA A 24 -4.63 -12.80 11.58
CA ALA A 24 -5.94 -12.93 12.19
C ALA A 24 -6.17 -11.91 13.31
N GLN A 25 -5.15 -11.66 14.15
CA GLN A 25 -5.21 -10.68 15.23
C GLN A 25 -5.31 -9.25 14.69
N GLU A 26 -4.52 -8.90 13.69
CA GLU A 26 -4.55 -7.58 13.04
C GLU A 26 -5.86 -7.34 12.26
N ALA A 27 -6.39 -8.37 11.61
CA ALA A 27 -7.70 -8.32 10.97
C ALA A 27 -8.81 -8.12 12.02
N ALA A 28 -8.72 -8.83 13.15
CA ALA A 28 -9.67 -8.72 14.24
C ALA A 28 -9.67 -7.33 14.88
N ARG A 29 -8.51 -6.71 15.10
CA ARG A 29 -8.39 -5.33 15.61
C ARG A 29 -9.14 -4.32 14.73
N ARG A 30 -9.08 -4.51 13.41
CA ARG A 30 -9.79 -3.66 12.43
C ARG A 30 -11.30 -3.87 12.46
N LEU A 31 -11.75 -5.11 12.61
CA LEU A 31 -13.17 -5.44 12.66
C LEU A 31 -13.82 -5.16 14.02
N LEU A 32 -13.03 -5.12 15.10
CA LEU A 32 -13.53 -4.98 16.47
C LEU A 32 -14.46 -3.77 16.68
N PRO A 33 -14.15 -2.54 16.23
CA PRO A 33 -15.05 -1.39 16.42
C PRO A 33 -16.41 -1.57 15.74
N LYS A 34 -16.46 -2.31 14.63
CA LYS A 34 -17.68 -2.58 13.87
C LYS A 34 -18.48 -3.74 14.49
N LEU A 35 -17.80 -4.83 14.84
CA LEU A 35 -18.41 -6.06 15.31
C LEU A 35 -18.80 -6.02 16.80
N ALA A 36 -18.04 -5.29 17.61
CA ALA A 36 -18.26 -5.08 19.04
C ALA A 36 -17.99 -3.61 19.40
N PRO A 37 -18.89 -2.68 19.00
CA PRO A 37 -18.70 -1.25 19.23
C PRO A 37 -18.59 -0.92 20.72
N GLU A 38 -19.42 -1.57 21.55
CA GLU A 38 -19.42 -1.41 23.00
C GLU A 38 -18.81 -2.61 23.73
N SER A 39 -18.22 -2.33 24.89
CA SER A 39 -17.61 -3.35 25.74
C SER A 39 -18.66 -4.35 26.24
N GLY A 40 -18.44 -5.63 25.99
CA GLY A 40 -19.42 -6.68 26.32
C GLY A 40 -20.58 -6.82 25.33
N SER A 41 -20.55 -6.13 24.17
CA SER A 41 -21.54 -6.29 23.09
C SER A 41 -21.43 -7.69 22.46
N PHE A 42 -22.15 -8.65 23.03
CA PHE A 42 -22.31 -10.01 22.49
C PHE A 42 -23.80 -10.34 22.30
N PRO A 43 -24.18 -11.10 21.24
CA PRO A 43 -23.32 -11.65 20.20
C PRO A 43 -22.69 -10.56 19.32
N LEU A 44 -21.55 -10.89 18.68
CA LEU A 44 -20.92 -9.98 17.72
C LEU A 44 -21.91 -9.67 16.59
N ARG A 45 -21.86 -8.44 16.06
CA ARG A 45 -22.60 -8.11 14.83
C ARG A 45 -22.12 -8.99 13.67
N GLU A 46 -22.95 -9.11 12.65
CA GLU A 46 -22.58 -9.81 11.43
C GLU A 46 -21.61 -8.97 10.59
N ALA A 47 -20.70 -9.65 9.91
CA ALA A 47 -19.85 -9.10 8.86
C ALA A 47 -19.89 -10.04 7.66
N SER A 48 -19.86 -9.45 6.47
CA SER A 48 -19.87 -10.19 5.20
C SER A 48 -18.53 -10.89 4.96
N GLU A 49 -18.52 -11.91 4.10
CA GLU A 49 -17.28 -12.60 3.70
C GLU A 49 -16.27 -11.62 3.06
N ALA A 50 -16.77 -10.62 2.33
CA ALA A 50 -15.95 -9.55 1.74
C ALA A 50 -15.23 -8.73 2.82
N GLU A 51 -15.92 -8.37 3.91
CA GLU A 51 -15.32 -7.60 5.00
C GLU A 51 -14.24 -8.37 5.76
N PHE A 52 -14.46 -9.67 5.99
CA PHE A 52 -13.42 -10.53 6.54
C PHE A 52 -12.22 -10.63 5.60
N TYR A 53 -12.47 -10.82 4.31
CA TYR A 53 -11.42 -10.90 3.31
C TYR A 53 -10.59 -9.61 3.25
N ALA A 54 -11.24 -8.46 3.21
CA ALA A 54 -10.63 -7.13 3.23
C ALA A 54 -9.76 -6.92 4.48
N ALA A 55 -10.31 -7.24 5.67
CA ALA A 55 -9.58 -7.10 6.93
C ALA A 55 -8.32 -7.98 6.97
N LYS A 56 -8.40 -9.21 6.45
CA LYS A 56 -7.26 -10.13 6.34
C LYS A 56 -6.20 -9.64 5.37
N ARG A 57 -6.60 -9.08 4.23
CA ARG A 57 -5.66 -8.50 3.26
C ARG A 57 -4.97 -7.25 3.79
N LYS A 58 -5.71 -6.33 4.41
CA LYS A 58 -5.13 -5.14 5.05
C LYS A 58 -4.17 -5.53 6.19
N ALA A 59 -4.52 -6.56 6.97
CA ALA A 59 -3.64 -7.11 8.00
C ALA A 59 -2.36 -7.74 7.41
N ALA A 60 -2.47 -8.49 6.31
CA ALA A 60 -1.32 -9.05 5.60
C ALA A 60 -0.39 -7.97 5.03
N ALA A 61 -0.95 -6.90 4.46
CA ALA A 61 -0.20 -5.77 3.91
C ALA A 61 0.61 -5.05 5.00
N VAL A 62 0.02 -4.78 6.17
CA VAL A 62 0.73 -4.13 7.30
C VAL A 62 1.90 -4.96 7.83
N LEU A 63 1.84 -6.29 7.71
CA LEU A 63 2.94 -7.17 8.10
C LEU A 63 4.05 -7.28 7.03
N GLY A 64 3.90 -6.57 5.90
CA GLY A 64 4.90 -6.43 4.84
C GLY A 64 5.18 -7.72 4.07
N ARG A 65 4.24 -8.69 4.04
CA ARG A 65 4.43 -9.98 3.38
C ARG A 65 3.36 -10.23 2.31
N ARG A 66 3.77 -10.78 1.16
CA ARG A 66 2.85 -11.27 0.13
C ARG A 66 2.22 -12.59 0.59
N VAL A 67 0.97 -12.52 1.03
CA VAL A 67 0.21 -13.67 1.51
C VAL A 67 -0.61 -14.22 0.35
N ARG A 68 -0.42 -15.49 -0.04
CA ARG A 68 -1.26 -16.12 -1.06
C ARG A 68 -2.67 -16.34 -0.50
N PRO A 69 -3.72 -16.45 -1.32
CA PRO A 69 -5.09 -16.67 -0.82
C PRO A 69 -5.24 -17.85 0.15
N GLY A 70 -4.40 -18.90 0.03
CA GLY A 70 -4.38 -20.05 0.95
C GLY A 70 -3.64 -19.82 2.28
N ASP A 71 -2.81 -18.78 2.35
CA ASP A 71 -2.01 -18.44 3.53
C ASP A 71 -2.78 -17.47 4.47
N LEU A 72 -3.89 -16.90 4.00
CA LEU A 72 -4.77 -16.07 4.81
C LEU A 72 -5.51 -16.92 5.86
N PRO A 73 -5.77 -16.34 7.05
CA PRO A 73 -6.62 -17.00 8.03
C PRO A 73 -8.05 -17.17 7.50
N SER A 74 -8.75 -18.14 8.05
CA SER A 74 -10.18 -18.33 7.82
C SER A 74 -10.99 -17.28 8.56
N ASP A 75 -12.22 -17.03 8.10
CA ASP A 75 -13.14 -16.10 8.78
C ASP A 75 -13.43 -16.55 10.21
N HIS A 76 -13.45 -17.86 10.44
CA HIS A 76 -13.58 -18.43 11.77
C HIS A 76 -12.42 -18.04 12.69
N GLU A 77 -11.17 -18.09 12.21
CA GLU A 77 -9.99 -17.66 12.98
C GLU A 77 -10.03 -16.16 13.30
N VAL A 78 -10.47 -15.32 12.35
CA VAL A 78 -10.65 -13.88 12.60
C VAL A 78 -11.77 -13.64 13.60
N ARG A 79 -12.92 -14.32 13.49
CA ARG A 79 -14.02 -14.23 14.46
C ARG A 79 -13.58 -14.65 15.86
N GLN A 80 -12.82 -15.74 15.99
CA GLN A 80 -12.27 -16.17 17.27
C GLN A 80 -11.35 -15.11 17.88
N ALA A 81 -10.48 -14.48 17.07
CA ALA A 81 -9.63 -13.39 17.52
C ALA A 81 -10.44 -12.14 17.93
N VAL A 82 -11.52 -11.80 17.23
CA VAL A 82 -12.44 -10.70 17.62
C VAL A 82 -13.10 -10.99 18.97
N VAL A 83 -13.59 -12.22 19.19
CA VAL A 83 -14.18 -12.63 20.48
C VAL A 83 -13.15 -12.52 21.60
N SER A 84 -11.91 -12.96 21.37
CA SER A 84 -10.82 -12.83 22.35
C SER A 84 -10.59 -11.37 22.72
N LEU A 85 -10.38 -10.49 21.72
CA LEU A 85 -10.12 -9.07 21.95
C LEU A 85 -11.29 -8.35 22.65
N ALA A 86 -12.53 -8.70 22.31
CA ALA A 86 -13.71 -8.13 22.95
C ALA A 86 -13.83 -8.55 24.43
N ARG A 87 -13.42 -9.78 24.79
CA ARG A 87 -13.34 -10.24 26.19
C ARG A 87 -12.21 -9.55 26.94
N ASP A 88 -11.02 -9.46 26.34
CA ASP A 88 -9.86 -8.79 26.94
C ASP A 88 -10.16 -7.30 27.21
N ARG A 89 -10.84 -6.62 26.28
CA ARG A 89 -11.37 -5.25 26.45
C ARG A 89 -12.36 -5.18 27.61
N GLN A 90 -13.31 -6.10 27.70
CA GLN A 90 -14.29 -6.15 28.78
C GLN A 90 -13.65 -6.39 30.16
N GLU A 91 -12.64 -7.26 30.23
CA GLU A 91 -11.86 -7.50 31.45
C GLU A 91 -11.04 -6.27 31.86
N SER A 92 -10.41 -5.60 30.89
CA SER A 92 -9.66 -4.36 31.11
C SER A 92 -10.56 -3.21 31.60
N ASP A 93 -11.74 -3.07 31.01
CA ASP A 93 -12.74 -2.06 31.43
C ASP A 93 -13.27 -2.36 32.85
N ARG A 94 -13.48 -3.65 33.18
CA ARG A 94 -13.87 -4.08 34.54
C ARG A 94 -12.76 -3.89 35.57
N ALA A 95 -11.49 -4.02 35.16
CA ALA A 95 -10.32 -3.79 36.00
C ALA A 95 -10.01 -2.31 36.24
N GLY A 96 -10.76 -1.38 35.63
CA GLY A 96 -10.61 0.06 35.84
C GLY A 96 -9.34 0.64 35.20
N ALA A 97 -8.95 0.17 34.02
CA ALA A 97 -7.87 0.81 33.26
C ALA A 97 -8.26 2.25 32.91
N SER A 98 -7.58 3.20 33.55
CA SER A 98 -7.75 4.64 33.41
C SER A 98 -7.89 5.08 31.95
N ARG A 99 -8.89 5.93 31.68
CA ARG A 99 -8.96 6.76 30.47
C ARG A 99 -7.58 7.35 30.17
N PRO A 100 -7.16 7.46 28.90
CA PRO A 100 -6.03 8.32 28.59
C PRO A 100 -6.41 9.72 29.07
N GLU A 101 -5.60 10.25 29.99
CA GLU A 101 -5.62 11.64 30.38
C GLU A 101 -5.50 12.51 29.13
N ILE A 102 -6.11 13.69 29.20
CA ILE A 102 -6.05 14.76 28.22
C ILE A 102 -4.68 14.79 27.56
N ALA A 103 -4.64 14.72 26.22
CA ALA A 103 -3.39 14.76 25.46
C ALA A 103 -2.54 15.93 25.98
N PRO A 104 -1.28 15.69 26.40
CA PRO A 104 -0.44 16.75 26.93
C PRO A 104 -0.32 17.86 25.88
N GLU A 105 -0.32 19.12 26.33
CA GLU A 105 0.05 20.24 25.45
C GLU A 105 1.39 19.89 24.78
N PRO A 106 1.55 20.16 23.47
CA PRO A 106 2.77 19.79 22.77
C PRO A 106 3.96 20.45 23.46
N GLU A 107 4.93 19.62 23.88
CA GLU A 107 6.20 20.07 24.46
C GLU A 107 6.83 21.14 23.56
N PRO A 108 7.44 22.20 24.12
CA PRO A 108 7.91 23.36 23.36
C PRO A 108 9.01 23.05 22.32
N ASP A 109 9.59 21.84 22.35
CA ASP A 109 10.59 21.32 21.39
C ASP A 109 10.09 20.11 20.57
N SER A 110 8.78 19.88 20.50
CA SER A 110 8.22 18.83 19.65
C SER A 110 8.42 19.17 18.16
N PRO A 111 8.86 18.19 17.33
CA PRO A 111 9.01 18.44 15.90
C PRO A 111 7.66 18.86 15.30
N PRO A 112 7.64 19.80 14.34
CA PRO A 112 6.39 20.24 13.72
C PRO A 112 5.63 19.03 13.17
N LEU A 113 4.32 18.99 13.43
CA LEU A 113 3.42 17.96 12.89
C LEU A 113 3.58 17.89 11.38
N ARG A 114 3.68 16.67 10.86
CA ARG A 114 3.89 16.45 9.43
C ARG A 114 2.56 16.64 8.70
N LEU A 115 2.60 17.10 7.45
CA LEU A 115 1.39 17.27 6.66
C LEU A 115 0.62 15.95 6.46
N SER A 116 1.34 14.82 6.44
CA SER A 116 0.76 13.47 6.41
C SER A 116 -0.02 13.08 7.66
N GLU A 117 0.18 13.77 8.79
CA GLU A 117 -0.55 13.54 10.05
C GLU A 117 -1.83 14.38 10.14
N LEU A 118 -1.96 15.41 9.30
CA LEU A 118 -3.07 16.38 9.32
C LEU A 118 -4.08 16.15 8.19
N LEU A 119 -3.67 15.51 7.08
CA LEU A 119 -4.49 15.32 5.89
C LEU A 119 -4.78 13.85 5.61
N ASP A 120 -5.90 13.59 4.95
CA ASP A 120 -6.10 12.33 4.22
C ASP A 120 -5.00 12.16 3.17
N ARG A 121 -4.47 10.93 3.03
CA ARG A 121 -3.31 10.66 2.17
C ARG A 121 -3.54 11.05 0.71
N PHE A 122 -4.77 10.93 0.20
CA PHE A 122 -5.08 11.30 -1.18
C PHE A 122 -5.12 12.82 -1.39
N GLU A 123 -5.54 13.60 -0.40
CA GLU A 123 -5.43 15.06 -0.46
C GLU A 123 -3.97 15.49 -0.43
N LEU A 124 -3.14 14.82 0.37
CA LEU A 124 -1.70 15.04 0.34
C LEU A 124 -1.14 14.73 -1.06
N TYR A 125 -1.47 13.60 -1.66
CA TYR A 125 -1.00 13.25 -3.01
C TYR A 125 -1.46 14.26 -4.06
N ARG A 126 -2.71 14.72 -3.99
CA ARG A 126 -3.23 15.77 -4.88
C ARG A 126 -2.40 17.04 -4.79
N LEU A 127 -2.10 17.51 -3.58
CA LEU A 127 -1.26 18.69 -3.34
C LEU A 127 0.18 18.51 -3.87
N ARG A 128 0.68 17.28 -3.94
CA ARG A 128 2.01 16.98 -4.52
C ARG A 128 1.99 16.86 -6.04
N LEU A 129 0.87 16.43 -6.63
CA LEU A 129 0.73 16.25 -8.08
C LEU A 129 0.43 17.56 -8.81
N GLU A 130 -0.49 18.39 -8.30
CA GLU A 130 -0.94 19.60 -9.00
C GLU A 130 0.21 20.55 -9.42
N PRO A 131 1.23 20.82 -8.58
CA PRO A 131 2.35 21.68 -8.96
C PRO A 131 3.16 21.17 -10.16
N LEU A 132 3.11 19.87 -10.47
CA LEU A 132 3.87 19.28 -11.58
C LEU A 132 3.41 19.80 -12.96
N ALA A 133 2.19 20.36 -13.08
CA ALA A 133 1.69 20.94 -14.33
C ALA A 133 2.54 22.13 -14.81
N GLU A 134 3.12 22.85 -13.84
CA GLU A 134 3.99 24.00 -14.08
C GLU A 134 5.45 23.59 -14.32
N VAL A 135 5.80 22.33 -14.02
CA VAL A 135 7.17 21.81 -14.19
C VAL A 135 7.39 21.33 -15.62
N LYS A 136 7.78 22.27 -16.50
CA LYS A 136 8.11 21.96 -17.90
C LYS A 136 9.33 21.06 -18.00
N GLN A 137 9.18 19.93 -18.70
CA GLN A 137 10.28 19.03 -19.00
C GLN A 137 11.02 19.46 -20.27
N ARG A 138 12.24 18.94 -20.43
CA ARG A 138 13.05 19.21 -21.62
C ARG A 138 12.45 18.47 -22.83
N ALA A 139 12.00 19.22 -23.83
CA ALA A 139 11.34 18.69 -25.03
C ALA A 139 12.09 17.57 -25.77
N ARG A 140 13.43 17.55 -25.72
CA ARG A 140 14.24 16.49 -26.35
C ARG A 140 14.04 15.12 -25.69
N SER A 141 13.91 15.10 -24.37
CA SER A 141 13.78 13.86 -23.57
C SER A 141 12.36 13.57 -23.14
N HIS A 142 11.52 14.59 -23.11
CA HIS A 142 10.13 14.58 -22.68
C HIS A 142 9.29 15.41 -23.66
N PRO A 143 9.01 14.89 -24.85
CA PRO A 143 8.22 15.59 -25.86
C PRO A 143 6.76 15.81 -25.44
N GLU A 144 6.29 15.08 -24.42
CA GLU A 144 4.94 15.16 -23.87
C GLU A 144 4.65 16.50 -23.15
N GLY A 145 5.67 17.19 -22.64
CA GLY A 145 5.51 18.54 -22.07
C GLY A 145 5.88 18.64 -20.59
N ASP A 146 4.90 18.67 -19.70
CA ASP A 146 5.09 18.86 -18.26
C ASP A 146 5.12 17.56 -17.45
N ALA A 147 5.62 17.66 -16.21
CA ALA A 147 5.79 16.51 -15.33
C ALA A 147 4.46 15.89 -14.89
N LEU A 148 3.39 16.68 -14.76
CA LEU A 148 2.09 16.13 -14.36
C LEU A 148 1.55 15.23 -15.46
N TYR A 149 1.58 15.72 -16.70
CA TYR A 149 1.15 14.96 -17.85
C TYR A 149 1.96 13.68 -18.02
N HIS A 150 3.27 13.73 -17.78
CA HIS A 150 4.12 12.55 -17.74
C HIS A 150 3.70 11.55 -16.65
N SER A 151 3.55 11.99 -15.39
CA SER A 151 3.10 11.14 -14.28
C SER A 151 1.76 10.43 -14.57
N LEU A 152 0.81 11.12 -15.20
CA LEU A 152 -0.49 10.55 -15.55
C LEU A 152 -0.39 9.52 -16.70
N GLN A 153 0.51 9.71 -17.67
CA GLN A 153 0.79 8.68 -18.68
C GLN A 153 1.39 7.43 -18.05
N VAL A 154 2.37 7.60 -17.17
CA VAL A 154 3.04 6.48 -16.49
C VAL A 154 2.04 5.73 -15.60
N PHE A 155 1.14 6.44 -14.92
CA PHE A 155 0.04 5.83 -14.16
C PHE A 155 -0.91 5.01 -15.05
N GLU A 156 -1.31 5.51 -16.22
CA GLU A 156 -2.19 4.77 -17.13
C GLU A 156 -1.55 3.48 -17.65
N LEU A 157 -0.27 3.54 -18.03
CA LEU A 157 0.49 2.36 -18.43
C LEU A 157 0.63 1.36 -17.26
N ALA A 158 0.88 1.87 -16.06
CA ALA A 158 0.93 1.04 -14.85
C ALA A 158 -0.42 0.36 -14.59
N ARG A 159 -1.53 1.07 -14.76
CA ARG A 159 -2.89 0.56 -14.59
C ARG A 159 -3.23 -0.54 -15.59
N ALA A 160 -2.77 -0.43 -16.83
CA ALA A 160 -2.95 -1.47 -17.84
C ALA A 160 -2.20 -2.77 -17.47
N GLU A 161 -1.03 -2.65 -16.86
CA GLU A 161 -0.17 -3.79 -16.50
C GLU A 161 -0.51 -4.41 -15.13
N ARG A 162 -0.89 -3.58 -14.16
CA ARG A 162 -1.10 -3.94 -12.75
C ARG A 162 -2.30 -3.17 -12.15
N PRO A 163 -3.54 -3.40 -12.64
CA PRO A 163 -4.70 -2.60 -12.27
C PRO A 163 -5.06 -2.61 -10.78
N PHE A 164 -4.69 -3.65 -10.04
CA PHE A 164 -5.07 -3.83 -8.63
C PHE A 164 -3.91 -3.70 -7.64
N ASP A 165 -2.73 -3.28 -8.10
CA ASP A 165 -1.55 -3.12 -7.26
C ASP A 165 -1.40 -1.64 -6.85
N GLU A 166 -2.14 -1.24 -5.82
CA GLU A 166 -2.17 0.14 -5.33
C GLU A 166 -0.76 0.71 -5.08
N GLU A 167 0.14 -0.05 -4.46
CA GLU A 167 1.51 0.40 -4.15
C GLU A 167 2.32 0.67 -5.42
N PHE A 168 2.18 -0.20 -6.43
CA PHE A 168 2.85 -0.02 -7.72
C PHE A 168 2.28 1.17 -8.49
N LEU A 169 0.95 1.33 -8.49
CA LEU A 169 0.28 2.45 -9.14
C LEU A 169 0.59 3.79 -8.46
N LEU A 170 0.70 3.81 -7.12
CA LEU A 170 1.18 4.97 -6.37
C LEU A 170 2.62 5.31 -6.74
N ALA A 171 3.51 4.32 -6.83
CA ALA A 171 4.88 4.55 -7.27
C ALA A 171 4.92 5.15 -8.68
N ALA A 172 4.14 4.61 -9.62
CA ALA A 172 4.04 5.13 -10.98
C ALA A 172 3.52 6.58 -11.03
N LEU A 173 2.47 6.90 -10.27
CA LEU A 173 1.90 8.25 -10.24
C LEU A 173 2.82 9.26 -9.56
N LEU A 174 3.49 8.86 -8.47
CA LEU A 174 4.17 9.77 -7.56
C LEU A 174 5.70 9.85 -7.74
N HIS A 175 6.31 9.03 -8.62
CA HIS A 175 7.78 8.93 -8.72
C HIS A 175 8.51 10.26 -8.94
N ASP A 176 7.83 11.23 -9.57
CA ASP A 176 8.40 12.50 -10.00
C ASP A 176 7.91 13.72 -9.20
N VAL A 177 7.11 13.54 -8.14
CA VAL A 177 6.53 14.69 -7.39
C VAL A 177 7.58 15.62 -6.79
N GLY A 178 8.77 15.11 -6.48
CA GLY A 178 9.86 15.95 -5.99
C GLY A 178 10.38 16.95 -7.01
N LYS A 179 10.07 16.81 -8.31
CA LYS A 179 10.50 17.77 -9.35
C LYS A 179 9.92 19.16 -9.15
N ALA A 180 8.76 19.29 -8.48
CA ALA A 180 8.18 20.57 -8.11
C ALA A 180 8.80 21.17 -6.83
N ILE A 181 9.58 20.40 -6.08
CA ILE A 181 10.18 20.79 -4.80
C ILE A 181 11.65 21.10 -5.00
N ASP A 182 12.42 20.10 -5.45
CA ASP A 182 13.82 20.22 -5.80
C ASP A 182 14.09 19.44 -7.10
N PRO A 183 14.21 20.10 -8.26
CA PRO A 183 14.51 19.43 -9.52
C PRO A 183 15.88 18.72 -9.53
N THR A 184 16.84 19.16 -8.71
CA THR A 184 18.20 18.62 -8.70
C THR A 184 18.28 17.30 -7.95
N ASP A 185 17.56 17.19 -6.83
CA ASP A 185 17.41 15.97 -6.04
C ASP A 185 15.93 15.61 -5.80
N HIS A 186 15.18 15.45 -6.88
CA HIS A 186 13.74 15.18 -6.79
C HIS A 186 13.41 13.85 -6.11
N ILE A 187 14.34 12.89 -6.07
CA ILE A 187 14.07 11.61 -5.41
C ILE A 187 14.02 11.85 -3.91
N ALA A 188 15.07 12.44 -3.34
CA ALA A 188 15.10 12.74 -1.91
C ALA A 188 13.93 13.66 -1.52
N ALA A 189 13.73 14.74 -2.28
CA ALA A 189 12.64 15.69 -2.01
C ALA A 189 11.24 15.06 -2.13
N GLY A 190 11.02 14.18 -3.11
CA GLY A 190 9.77 13.46 -3.27
C GLY A 190 9.52 12.46 -2.13
N LEU A 191 10.54 11.70 -1.74
CA LEU A 191 10.44 10.73 -0.65
C LEU A 191 10.26 11.38 0.73
N GLU A 192 10.85 12.56 0.95
CA GLU A 192 10.60 13.37 2.15
C GLU A 192 9.18 13.92 2.16
N ALA A 193 8.72 14.45 1.02
CA ALA A 193 7.39 15.02 0.87
C ALA A 193 6.24 14.00 1.05
N LEU A 194 6.53 12.71 0.79
CA LEU A 194 5.62 11.58 0.91
C LEU A 194 5.83 10.78 2.20
N ASP A 195 6.75 11.18 3.08
CA ASP A 195 7.11 10.40 4.24
C ASP A 195 5.93 10.18 5.20
N GLY A 196 5.80 8.94 5.69
CA GLY A 196 4.66 8.50 6.50
C GLY A 196 3.32 8.35 5.75
N SER A 197 3.25 8.72 4.46
CA SER A 197 2.02 8.60 3.66
C SER A 197 2.04 7.48 2.64
N ILE A 198 3.19 6.87 2.36
CA ILE A 198 3.36 5.78 1.40
C ILE A 198 3.96 4.54 2.08
N SER A 199 3.73 3.36 1.51
CA SER A 199 4.33 2.11 2.02
C SER A 199 5.83 2.03 1.76
N GLU A 200 6.53 1.14 2.47
CA GLU A 200 7.96 0.87 2.23
C GLU A 200 8.23 0.41 0.80
N ARG A 201 7.35 -0.41 0.22
CA ARG A 201 7.48 -0.88 -1.17
C ARG A 201 7.32 0.27 -2.16
N THR A 202 6.32 1.12 -1.98
CA THR A 202 6.13 2.33 -2.81
C THR A 202 7.35 3.24 -2.72
N ARG A 203 7.83 3.48 -1.49
CA ARG A 203 9.03 4.28 -1.21
C ARG A 203 10.26 3.70 -1.93
N TRP A 204 10.45 2.39 -1.86
CA TRP A 204 11.59 1.72 -2.50
C TRP A 204 11.53 1.78 -4.03
N LEU A 205 10.35 1.61 -4.62
CA LEU A 205 10.15 1.75 -6.08
C LEU A 205 10.50 3.18 -6.55
N ILE A 206 10.00 4.20 -5.84
CA ILE A 206 10.32 5.60 -6.14
C ILE A 206 11.81 5.88 -5.92
N ALA A 207 12.43 5.31 -4.88
CA ALA A 207 13.85 5.53 -4.60
C ALA A 207 14.76 5.07 -5.74
N HIS A 208 14.39 3.98 -6.42
CA HIS A 208 15.26 3.31 -7.40
C HIS A 208 14.80 3.42 -8.86
N HIS A 209 13.76 4.21 -9.14
CA HIS A 209 13.17 4.28 -10.47
C HIS A 209 14.16 4.80 -11.53
N ARG A 210 15.10 5.68 -11.17
CA ARG A 210 16.14 6.18 -12.08
C ARG A 210 17.14 5.11 -12.47
N GLU A 211 17.57 4.28 -11.54
CA GLU A 211 18.48 3.15 -11.80
C GLU A 211 17.80 2.12 -12.69
N ALA A 212 16.51 1.86 -12.43
CA ALA A 212 15.68 1.02 -13.29
C ALA A 212 15.61 1.57 -14.72
N ARG A 213 15.30 2.86 -14.85
CA ARG A 213 15.22 3.54 -16.14
C ARG A 213 16.56 3.50 -16.88
N ALA A 214 17.67 3.79 -16.20
CA ALA A 214 19.00 3.71 -16.79
C ALA A 214 19.33 2.28 -17.27
N ALA A 215 18.94 1.25 -16.51
CA ALA A 215 19.11 -0.13 -16.93
C ALA A 215 18.29 -0.45 -18.19
N ILE A 216 17.06 0.06 -18.25
CA ILE A 216 16.15 -0.09 -19.38
C ILE A 216 16.66 0.62 -20.63
N ASP A 217 17.18 1.84 -20.51
CA ASP A 217 17.74 2.60 -21.63
C ASP A 217 19.05 1.97 -22.16
N ALA A 218 19.85 1.35 -21.29
CA ALA A 218 21.06 0.63 -21.66
C ALA A 218 20.79 -0.76 -22.26
N ALA A 219 19.60 -1.33 -22.05
CA ALA A 219 19.29 -2.68 -22.46
C ALA A 219 18.89 -2.79 -23.95
N PRO A 220 19.32 -3.85 -24.66
CA PRO A 220 18.85 -4.13 -26.01
C PRO A 220 17.32 -4.25 -26.04
N ALA A 221 16.68 -3.54 -26.98
CA ALA A 221 15.22 -3.47 -27.13
C ALA A 221 14.48 -3.07 -25.84
N GLY A 222 15.14 -2.40 -24.90
CA GLY A 222 14.49 -1.90 -23.70
C GLY A 222 14.12 -2.97 -22.67
N ARG A 223 14.72 -4.16 -22.75
CA ARG A 223 14.39 -5.32 -21.89
C ARG A 223 15.54 -5.66 -20.95
N ALA A 224 15.75 -4.81 -19.95
CA ALA A 224 16.69 -5.13 -18.87
C ALA A 224 16.13 -6.27 -18.01
N ARG A 225 17.03 -7.14 -17.54
CA ARG A 225 16.70 -8.25 -16.62
C ARG A 225 17.23 -8.01 -15.20
N ARG A 226 18.01 -6.94 -15.01
CA ARG A 226 18.65 -6.57 -13.75
C ARG A 226 18.91 -5.07 -13.71
N VAL A 227 19.03 -4.54 -12.50
CA VAL A 227 19.48 -3.17 -12.24
C VAL A 227 20.90 -3.27 -11.66
N PRO A 228 21.94 -2.73 -12.34
CA PRO A 228 23.31 -2.80 -11.83
C PRO A 228 23.44 -2.19 -10.43
N GLY A 229 24.10 -2.90 -9.51
CA GLY A 229 24.36 -2.42 -8.15
C GLY A 229 23.18 -2.55 -7.17
N LEU A 230 22.05 -3.10 -7.62
CA LEU A 230 20.87 -3.30 -6.78
C LEU A 230 20.60 -4.79 -6.60
N ASP A 231 20.64 -5.25 -5.36
CA ASP A 231 20.29 -6.61 -4.97
C ASP A 231 18.94 -6.58 -4.25
N ALA A 232 17.92 -7.13 -4.91
CA ALA A 232 16.55 -7.15 -4.45
C ALA A 232 15.95 -8.51 -4.76
N ASN A 233 14.85 -8.87 -4.09
CA ASN A 233 14.18 -10.11 -4.43
C ASN A 233 13.65 -10.04 -5.89
N PRO A 234 13.50 -11.18 -6.57
CA PRO A 234 13.14 -11.20 -8.00
C PRO A 234 11.83 -10.48 -8.33
N GLN A 235 10.89 -10.42 -7.39
CA GLN A 235 9.59 -9.81 -7.61
C GLN A 235 9.68 -8.28 -7.56
N ASP A 236 10.34 -7.72 -6.53
CA ASP A 236 10.54 -6.28 -6.43
C ASP A 236 11.38 -5.76 -7.60
N LEU A 237 12.36 -6.55 -8.04
CA LEU A 237 13.15 -6.24 -9.24
C LEU A 237 12.30 -6.26 -10.52
N GLU A 238 11.35 -7.19 -10.65
CA GLU A 238 10.41 -7.23 -11.79
C GLU A 238 9.54 -5.98 -11.83
N ASP A 239 8.97 -5.59 -10.70
CA ASP A 239 8.13 -4.40 -10.57
C ASP A 239 8.94 -3.14 -10.84
N LEU A 240 10.15 -3.03 -10.29
CA LEU A 240 11.03 -1.90 -10.54
C LEU A 240 11.42 -1.77 -12.03
N LEU A 241 11.77 -2.89 -12.67
CA LEU A 241 12.08 -2.90 -14.10
C LEU A 241 10.85 -2.61 -14.96
N LEU A 242 9.65 -3.01 -14.51
CA LEU A 242 8.40 -2.62 -15.14
C LEU A 242 8.20 -1.11 -15.04
N LEU A 243 8.36 -0.52 -13.84
CA LEU A 243 8.27 0.92 -13.61
C LEU A 243 9.22 1.69 -14.55
N GLY A 244 10.47 1.26 -14.67
CA GLY A 244 11.44 1.88 -15.59
C GLY A 244 11.06 1.77 -17.07
N ARG A 245 10.34 0.71 -17.49
CA ARG A 245 9.82 0.60 -18.87
C ARG A 245 8.67 1.57 -19.12
N ILE A 246 7.70 1.61 -18.22
CA ILE A 246 6.52 2.46 -18.39
C ILE A 246 6.86 3.94 -18.23
N ASP A 247 7.84 4.31 -17.40
CA ASP A 247 8.44 5.66 -17.37
C ASP A 247 9.06 6.01 -18.74
N ARG A 248 9.65 5.04 -19.46
CA ARG A 248 10.15 5.28 -20.82
C ARG A 248 9.04 5.48 -21.83
N GLU A 249 8.01 4.67 -21.72
CA GLU A 249 6.91 4.62 -22.66
C GLU A 249 5.90 5.75 -22.43
N GLY A 250 5.80 6.31 -21.22
CA GLY A 250 4.92 7.42 -20.84
C GLY A 250 5.39 8.80 -21.33
N ARG A 251 5.99 8.86 -22.52
CA ARG A 251 6.57 10.07 -23.12
C ARG A 251 5.98 10.35 -24.49
N VAL A 252 4.65 10.22 -24.59
CA VAL A 252 3.92 10.29 -25.87
C VAL A 252 3.07 11.56 -25.91
N PRO A 253 3.33 12.49 -26.85
CA PRO A 253 2.51 13.69 -27.01
C PRO A 253 1.07 13.35 -27.41
N GLY A 254 0.09 14.04 -26.80
CA GLY A 254 -1.32 13.97 -27.20
C GLY A 254 -2.05 12.68 -26.81
N THR A 255 -1.42 11.77 -26.07
CA THR A 255 -2.07 10.59 -25.50
C THR A 255 -3.12 11.00 -24.46
N PRO A 256 -4.33 10.41 -24.50
CA PRO A 256 -5.33 10.65 -23.46
C PRO A 256 -4.82 10.11 -22.11
N VAL A 257 -4.97 10.92 -21.06
CA VAL A 257 -4.64 10.56 -19.69
C VAL A 257 -5.80 10.95 -18.78
N PRO A 258 -5.96 10.29 -17.62
CA PRO A 258 -6.95 10.69 -16.62
C PRO A 258 -6.55 12.03 -16.03
N SER A 259 -7.53 12.73 -15.47
CA SER A 259 -7.27 13.82 -14.53
C SER A 259 -6.66 13.29 -13.22
N VAL A 260 -6.05 14.18 -12.43
CA VAL A 260 -5.57 13.87 -11.08
C VAL A 260 -6.69 13.28 -10.21
N GLY A 261 -7.90 13.86 -10.30
CA GLY A 261 -9.05 13.37 -9.55
C GLY A 261 -9.48 11.96 -9.94
N GLU A 262 -9.46 11.63 -11.24
CA GLU A 262 -9.78 10.27 -11.71
C GLU A 262 -8.71 9.26 -11.30
N ALA A 263 -7.42 9.60 -11.39
CA ALA A 263 -6.33 8.73 -10.97
C ALA A 263 -6.38 8.43 -9.46
N LEU A 264 -6.55 9.48 -8.63
CA LEU A 264 -6.68 9.31 -7.18
C LEU A 264 -7.99 8.64 -6.79
N GLY A 265 -9.09 8.92 -7.50
CA GLY A 265 -10.38 8.25 -7.30
C GLY A 265 -10.30 6.74 -7.58
N TYR A 266 -9.57 6.34 -8.64
CA TYR A 266 -9.29 4.94 -8.94
C TYR A 266 -8.51 4.27 -7.80
N LEU A 267 -7.44 4.91 -7.32
CA LEU A 267 -6.63 4.39 -6.22
C LEU A 267 -7.42 4.29 -4.90
N ARG A 268 -8.26 5.29 -4.59
CA ARG A 268 -9.17 5.24 -3.43
C ARG A 268 -10.16 4.09 -3.57
N GLY A 269 -10.69 3.86 -4.78
CA GLY A 269 -11.55 2.71 -5.07
C GLY A 269 -10.88 1.35 -4.88
N LEU A 270 -9.54 1.25 -4.97
CA LEU A 270 -8.80 0.04 -4.63
C LEU A 270 -8.72 -0.20 -3.12
N GLU A 271 -8.62 0.87 -2.32
CA GLU A 271 -8.61 0.80 -0.86
C GLU A 271 -9.98 0.40 -0.29
N ASP A 272 -11.04 0.93 -0.91
CA ASP A 272 -12.43 0.75 -0.49
C ASP A 272 -13.16 -0.38 -1.25
N GLU A 273 -12.47 -1.04 -2.18
CA GLU A 273 -12.98 -2.15 -2.99
C GLU A 273 -14.19 -1.81 -3.88
N ALA A 274 -14.44 -0.52 -4.18
CA ALA A 274 -15.56 -0.07 -5.02
C ALA A 274 -15.56 -0.68 -6.45
N TYR A 275 -14.43 -1.22 -6.90
CA TYR A 275 -14.34 -1.96 -8.17
C TYR A 275 -15.03 -3.34 -8.13
N LEU A 276 -15.31 -3.89 -6.94
CA LEU A 276 -16.10 -5.11 -6.76
C LEU A 276 -17.60 -4.84 -6.92
N ASP A 277 -18.06 -3.63 -6.61
CA ASP A 277 -19.47 -3.23 -6.76
C ASP A 277 -19.90 -3.10 -8.23
N GLY A 278 -18.94 -2.91 -9.14
CA GLY A 278 -19.14 -2.96 -10.60
C GLY A 278 -19.21 -4.37 -11.19
N LEU A 279 -18.99 -5.40 -10.37
CA LEU A 279 -19.07 -6.81 -10.73
C LEU A 279 -20.22 -7.47 -9.97
N GLY A 280 -21.45 -7.15 -10.33
CA GLY A 280 -22.57 -8.01 -9.94
C GLY A 280 -23.88 -7.69 -10.64
N PRO A 281 -24.80 -8.66 -10.67
CA PRO A 281 -24.64 -10.04 -11.17
C PRO A 281 -24.71 -10.15 -12.71
#